data_AF-A0A6M0L044-F1
#
_entry.id   AF-A0A6M0L044-F1
#
_cell.length_a   1.000
_cell.length_b   1.000
_cell.length_c   1.000
_cell.angle_alpha   90.00
_cell.angle_beta   90.00
_cell.angle_gamma   90.00
#
_symmetry.space_group_name_H-M   'P 1'
#
loop_
_entity.id
_entity.type
_entity.pdbx_description
1 polymer ?
#
loop_
_entity_poly.entity_id
_entity_poly.type
_entity_poly.pdbx_seq_one_letter_code
_entity_poly.pdbx_strand_id
1 'polypeptide(L)'
;MSEKEEVLRQISEIKNHLVDKQHFFPYNYNACYIWSIIGLILTLTMPLTYGYGVLVGTVAVFLLMSFGFIAEGMMTKKVNESYDIDDCTSKQEFISKSFMMISFFLIAISAVLVTYQLYIPLYLSWLALISFGYFLVGFVVNVKNFKIMAQFNIYLSVLLLIIAIFTDNLEGNESVLFRVVQVALLLGLTIFPAIIAWQQKKEEACSV
;
A
#
# COMPACT_ATOMS: atom_id res chain seq x y z
N MET A 1 1.54 -38.25 -16.88
CA MET A 1 1.74 -36.85 -17.30
C MET A 1 1.37 -36.75 -18.75
N SER A 2 0.52 -35.80 -19.11
CA SER A 2 0.22 -35.56 -20.52
C SER A 2 1.35 -34.75 -21.15
N GLU A 3 1.66 -34.97 -22.43
CA GLU A 3 2.67 -34.20 -23.20
C GLU A 3 2.53 -32.68 -23.03
N LYS A 4 1.30 -32.20 -22.84
CA LYS A 4 0.99 -30.78 -22.60
C LYS A 4 1.55 -30.27 -21.26
N GLU A 5 1.52 -31.08 -20.20
CA GLU A 5 2.11 -30.73 -18.90
C GLU A 5 3.64 -30.68 -18.97
N GLU A 6 4.24 -31.57 -19.77
CA GLU A 6 5.69 -31.66 -19.91
C GLU A 6 6.24 -30.49 -20.74
N VAL A 7 5.54 -30.10 -21.81
CA VAL A 7 5.84 -28.91 -22.61
C VAL A 7 5.66 -27.63 -21.78
N LEU A 8 4.61 -27.53 -20.97
CA LEU A 8 4.41 -26.39 -20.07
C LEU A 8 5.52 -26.30 -19.01
N ARG A 9 5.97 -27.45 -18.49
CA ARG A 9 7.11 -27.49 -17.55
C ARG A 9 8.40 -27.00 -18.19
N GLN A 10 8.71 -27.46 -19.40
CA GLN A 10 9.90 -27.03 -20.14
C GLN A 10 9.85 -25.54 -20.50
N ILE A 11 8.70 -25.00 -20.91
CA ILE A 11 8.53 -23.57 -21.17
C ILE A 11 8.73 -22.75 -19.89
N SER A 12 8.23 -23.23 -18.74
CA SER A 12 8.46 -22.62 -17.43
C SER A 12 9.94 -22.63 -17.04
N GLU A 13 10.65 -23.74 -17.25
CA GLU A 13 12.08 -23.87 -16.99
C GLU A 13 12.91 -22.91 -17.86
N ILE A 14 12.59 -22.79 -19.16
CA ILE A 14 13.23 -21.85 -20.09
C ILE A 14 12.96 -20.39 -19.69
N LYS A 15 11.71 -20.07 -19.32
CA LYS A 15 11.33 -18.72 -18.84
C LYS A 15 12.06 -18.38 -17.55
N ASN A 16 12.19 -19.32 -16.61
CA ASN A 16 12.95 -19.14 -15.36
C ASN A 16 14.46 -18.95 -15.60
N HIS A 17 15.01 -19.52 -16.69
CA HIS A 17 16.40 -19.30 -17.09
C HIS A 17 16.62 -17.98 -17.86
N LEU A 18 15.61 -17.47 -18.56
CA LEU A 18 15.67 -16.22 -19.32
C LEU A 18 15.38 -14.97 -18.49
N VAL A 19 14.65 -15.11 -17.38
CA VAL A 19 14.34 -14.00 -16.47
C VAL A 19 15.57 -13.74 -15.60
N ASP A 20 16.12 -12.52 -15.69
CA ASP A 20 17.14 -12.05 -14.78
C ASP A 20 16.59 -12.01 -13.34
N LYS A 21 16.90 -13.06 -12.58
CA LYS A 21 16.41 -13.29 -11.22
C LYS A 21 16.82 -12.16 -10.25
N GLN A 22 17.90 -11.40 -10.52
CA GLN A 22 18.29 -10.27 -9.67
C GLN A 22 17.38 -9.04 -9.85
N HIS A 23 16.71 -8.93 -11.00
CA HIS A 23 15.85 -7.80 -11.36
C HIS A 23 14.38 -8.21 -11.52
N PHE A 24 14.02 -9.44 -11.18
CA PHE A 24 12.64 -9.91 -11.17
C PHE A 24 11.94 -9.53 -9.87
N PHE A 25 10.64 -9.21 -9.93
CA PHE A 25 9.82 -8.93 -8.77
C PHE A 25 8.45 -9.57 -8.97
N PRO A 26 8.27 -10.84 -8.54
CA PRO A 26 6.97 -11.48 -8.60
C PRO A 26 6.11 -10.96 -7.45
N TYR A 27 5.29 -9.95 -7.73
CA TYR A 27 4.47 -9.32 -6.71
C TYR A 27 3.24 -10.15 -6.38
N ASN A 28 3.03 -10.43 -5.09
CA ASN A 28 1.80 -11.07 -4.66
C ASN A 28 0.69 -10.02 -4.46
N TYR A 29 -0.21 -9.88 -5.44
CA TYR A 29 -1.35 -8.97 -5.34
C TYR A 29 -2.31 -9.25 -4.16
N ASN A 30 -2.20 -10.40 -3.48
CA ASN A 30 -2.91 -10.59 -2.20
C ASN A 30 -2.48 -9.60 -1.12
N ALA A 31 -1.23 -9.12 -1.15
CA ALA A 31 -0.72 -8.13 -0.21
C ALA A 31 -1.59 -6.86 -0.24
N CYS A 32 -2.06 -6.45 -1.43
CA CYS A 32 -2.95 -5.30 -1.57
C CYS A 32 -4.26 -5.45 -0.80
N TYR A 33 -4.83 -6.66 -0.71
CA TYR A 33 -6.06 -6.86 0.08
C TYR A 33 -5.80 -6.73 1.58
N ILE A 34 -4.68 -7.26 2.07
CA ILE A 34 -4.29 -7.11 3.47
C ILE A 34 -4.12 -5.63 3.81
N TRP A 35 -3.37 -4.89 2.98
CA TRP A 35 -3.17 -3.46 3.18
C TRP A 35 -4.48 -2.66 3.05
N SER A 36 -5.40 -3.09 2.19
CA SER A 36 -6.73 -2.48 2.07
C SER A 36 -7.56 -2.67 3.33
N ILE A 37 -7.50 -3.85 3.95
CA ILE A 37 -8.18 -4.13 5.23
C ILE A 37 -7.56 -3.32 6.36
N ILE A 38 -6.23 -3.27 6.44
CA ILE A 38 -5.51 -2.44 7.43
C ILE A 38 -5.89 -0.97 7.23
N GLY A 39 -5.87 -0.47 6.00
CA GLY A 39 -6.25 0.90 5.66
C GLY A 39 -7.69 1.21 6.05
N LEU A 40 -8.62 0.27 5.87
CA LEU A 40 -10.02 0.42 6.29
C LEU A 40 -10.13 0.55 7.82
N ILE A 41 -9.49 -0.36 8.56
CA ILE A 41 -9.49 -0.36 10.03
C ILE A 41 -8.89 0.96 10.54
N LEU A 42 -7.73 1.36 10.02
CA LEU A 42 -7.06 2.59 10.40
C LEU A 42 -7.93 3.81 10.10
N THR A 43 -8.51 3.92 8.90
CA THR A 43 -9.31 5.08 8.51
C THR A 43 -10.52 5.29 9.42
N LEU A 44 -11.19 4.20 9.83
CA LEU A 44 -12.43 4.25 10.62
C LEU A 44 -12.19 4.38 12.12
N THR A 45 -11.14 3.75 12.66
CA THR A 45 -10.94 3.65 14.12
C THR A 45 -10.05 4.75 14.68
N MET A 46 -9.12 5.28 13.88
CA MET A 46 -8.08 6.17 14.38
C MET A 46 -8.56 7.48 15.02
N PRO A 47 -9.67 8.13 14.62
CA PRO A 47 -10.13 9.32 15.30
C PRO A 47 -10.55 9.01 16.75
N LEU A 48 -11.14 7.83 16.97
CA LEU A 48 -11.50 7.35 18.30
C LEU A 48 -10.25 6.96 19.09
N THR A 49 -9.35 6.18 18.49
CA THR A 49 -8.15 5.67 19.17
C THR A 49 -7.21 6.80 19.59
N TYR A 50 -6.99 7.79 18.72
CA TYR A 50 -6.22 8.98 19.06
C TYR A 50 -6.95 9.91 20.04
N GLY A 51 -8.29 9.91 20.04
CA GLY A 51 -9.10 10.59 21.05
C GLY A 51 -8.90 10.06 22.48
N TYR A 52 -8.61 8.76 22.64
CA TYR A 52 -8.23 8.18 23.94
C TYR A 52 -6.80 8.54 24.36
N GLY A 53 -5.93 8.87 23.42
CA GLY A 53 -4.58 9.35 23.67
C GLY A 53 -3.61 9.06 22.53
N VAL A 54 -2.66 9.99 22.33
CA VAL A 54 -1.62 9.88 21.28
C VAL A 54 -0.88 8.54 21.37
N LEU A 55 -0.45 8.15 22.58
CA LEU A 55 0.28 6.90 22.80
C LEU A 55 -0.53 5.67 22.34
N VAL A 56 -1.81 5.61 22.69
CA VAL A 56 -2.69 4.48 22.36
C VAL A 56 -2.86 4.38 20.84
N GLY A 57 -3.15 5.50 20.17
CA GLY A 57 -3.26 5.53 18.71
C GLY A 57 -1.95 5.18 18.01
N THR A 58 -0.82 5.72 18.45
CA THR A 58 0.50 5.40 17.87
C THR A 58 0.85 3.92 18.01
N VAL A 59 0.60 3.32 19.18
CA VAL A 59 0.82 1.88 19.40
C VAL A 59 -0.11 1.04 18.50
N ALA A 60 -1.38 1.42 18.36
CA ALA A 60 -2.32 0.72 17.48
C ALA A 60 -1.88 0.77 16.01
N VAL A 61 -1.44 1.93 15.51
CA VAL A 61 -0.86 2.04 14.16
C VAL A 61 0.38 1.15 14.02
N PHE A 62 1.30 1.22 14.99
CA PHE A 62 2.52 0.42 14.95
C PHE A 62 2.24 -1.09 14.88
N LEU A 63 1.29 -1.59 15.68
CA LEU A 63 0.89 -3.00 15.68
C LEU A 63 0.26 -3.41 14.34
N LEU A 64 -0.66 -2.61 13.80
CA LEU A 64 -1.31 -2.90 12.52
C LEU A 64 -0.32 -2.87 11.35
N MET A 65 0.58 -1.90 11.32
CA MET A 65 1.65 -1.82 10.31
C MET A 65 2.59 -3.01 10.41
N SER A 66 2.99 -3.40 11.63
CA SER A 66 3.84 -4.57 11.85
C SER A 66 3.19 -5.86 11.33
N PHE A 67 1.89 -6.04 11.59
CA PHE A 67 1.13 -7.16 11.06
C PHE A 67 1.12 -7.17 9.51
N GLY A 68 0.89 -6.00 8.90
CA GLY A 68 0.93 -5.85 7.43
C GLY A 68 2.27 -6.26 6.83
N PHE A 69 3.38 -5.78 7.42
CA PHE A 69 4.73 -6.13 6.98
C PHE A 69 5.04 -7.62 7.12
N ILE A 70 4.66 -8.23 8.25
CA ILE A 70 4.86 -9.67 8.46
C ILE A 70 4.08 -10.46 7.41
N ALA A 71 2.82 -10.13 7.18
CA ALA A 71 1.99 -10.84 6.23
C ALA A 71 2.46 -10.68 4.78
N GLU A 72 2.86 -9.47 4.37
CA GLU A 72 3.46 -9.23 3.06
C GLU A 72 4.81 -9.96 2.90
N GLY A 73 5.64 -9.98 3.94
CA GLY A 73 6.89 -10.73 3.96
C GLY A 73 6.68 -12.24 3.76
N MET A 74 5.70 -12.83 4.46
CA MET A 74 5.33 -14.24 4.29
C MET A 74 4.82 -14.53 2.87
N MET A 75 4.00 -13.64 2.30
CA MET A 75 3.48 -13.78 0.94
C MET A 75 4.58 -13.66 -0.12
N THR A 76 5.52 -12.73 0.07
CA THR A 76 6.65 -12.53 -0.83
C THR A 76 7.57 -13.74 -0.80
N LYS A 77 7.89 -14.26 0.39
CA LYS A 77 8.69 -15.48 0.54
C LYS A 77 8.07 -16.67 -0.20
N LYS A 78 6.77 -16.90 0.00
CA LYS A 78 6.05 -18.00 -0.67
C LYS A 78 6.08 -17.88 -2.20
N VAL A 79 6.01 -16.66 -2.73
CA VAL A 79 6.09 -16.44 -4.17
C VAL A 79 7.53 -16.62 -4.67
N ASN A 80 8.54 -16.13 -3.96
CA ASN A 80 9.93 -16.33 -4.31
C ASN A 80 10.31 -17.83 -4.40
N GLU A 81 9.80 -18.65 -3.47
CA GLU A 81 9.96 -20.11 -3.50
C GLU A 81 9.44 -20.74 -4.80
N SER A 82 8.40 -20.17 -5.43
CA SER A 82 7.88 -20.68 -6.71
C SER A 82 8.73 -20.33 -7.94
N TYR A 83 9.70 -19.42 -7.79
CA TYR A 83 10.61 -18.98 -8.84
C TYR A 83 12.08 -19.37 -8.57
N ASP A 84 12.34 -20.24 -7.58
CA ASP A 84 13.67 -20.60 -7.09
C ASP A 84 14.53 -19.34 -6.82
N ILE A 85 13.98 -18.42 -6.03
CA ILE A 85 14.64 -17.21 -5.56
C ILE A 85 14.90 -17.40 -4.06
N ASP A 86 16.16 -17.63 -3.68
CA ASP A 86 16.54 -17.91 -2.30
C ASP A 86 16.50 -16.66 -1.39
N ASP A 87 16.86 -15.50 -1.94
CA ASP A 87 16.94 -14.22 -1.23
C ASP A 87 16.12 -13.11 -1.92
N CYS A 88 15.86 -12.01 -1.21
CA CYS A 88 15.21 -10.84 -1.79
C CYS A 88 15.99 -10.30 -3.01
N THR A 89 15.28 -10.01 -4.10
CA THR A 89 15.88 -9.35 -5.27
C THR A 89 16.18 -7.88 -4.98
N SER A 90 17.05 -7.25 -5.77
CA SER A 90 17.40 -5.83 -5.61
C SER A 90 16.17 -4.90 -5.60
N LYS A 91 15.17 -5.22 -6.43
CA LYS A 91 13.88 -4.52 -6.49
C LYS A 91 13.02 -4.77 -5.24
N GLN A 92 13.01 -6.01 -4.73
CA GLN A 92 12.32 -6.35 -3.48
C GLN A 92 12.90 -5.59 -2.30
N GLU A 93 14.23 -5.55 -2.19
CA GLU A 93 14.91 -4.79 -1.16
C GLU A 93 14.59 -3.30 -1.25
N PHE A 94 14.64 -2.72 -2.45
CA PHE A 94 14.34 -1.31 -2.66
C PHE A 94 12.93 -0.97 -2.18
N ILE A 95 11.92 -1.72 -2.64
CA ILE A 95 10.51 -1.49 -2.24
C ILE A 95 10.35 -1.67 -0.73
N SER A 96 10.89 -2.75 -0.17
CA SER A 96 10.76 -3.06 1.26
C SER A 96 11.38 -1.96 2.14
N LYS A 97 12.59 -1.50 1.80
CA LYS A 97 13.27 -0.38 2.48
C LYS A 97 12.47 0.91 2.35
N SER A 98 11.95 1.22 1.16
CA SER A 98 11.09 2.39 0.95
C SER A 98 9.82 2.34 1.79
N PHE A 99 9.14 1.20 1.84
CA PHE A 99 7.92 1.04 2.64
C PHE A 99 8.18 1.16 4.14
N MET A 100 9.28 0.58 4.63
CA MET A 100 9.70 0.75 6.02
C MET A 100 9.95 2.23 6.34
N MET A 101 10.72 2.95 5.51
CA MET A 101 10.96 4.38 5.71
C MET A 101 9.67 5.21 5.71
N ILE A 102 8.79 4.98 4.72
CA ILE A 102 7.48 5.65 4.64
C ILE A 102 6.65 5.37 5.90
N SER A 103 6.64 4.13 6.38
CA SER A 103 5.85 3.73 7.55
C SER A 103 6.37 4.35 8.84
N PHE A 104 7.69 4.36 9.06
CA PHE A 104 8.28 5.03 10.22
C PHE A 104 8.01 6.54 10.18
N PHE A 105 8.14 7.16 9.01
CA PHE A 105 7.84 8.58 8.84
C PHE A 105 6.36 8.86 9.10
N LEU A 106 5.45 8.02 8.60
CA LEU A 106 4.01 8.11 8.84
C LEU A 106 3.66 8.00 10.32
N ILE A 107 4.28 7.07 11.06
CA ILE A 107 4.04 6.93 12.50
C ILE A 107 4.51 8.19 13.24
N ALA A 108 5.71 8.69 12.94
CA ALA A 108 6.27 9.88 13.57
C ALA A 108 5.42 11.12 13.30
N ILE A 109 5.10 11.40 12.02
CA ILE A 109 4.28 12.56 11.66
C ILE A 109 2.87 12.44 12.23
N SER A 110 2.33 11.21 12.37
CA SER A 110 1.02 11.01 12.98
C SER A 110 0.98 11.42 14.44
N ALA A 111 1.99 11.01 15.22
CA ALA A 111 2.10 11.41 16.63
C ALA A 111 2.18 12.94 16.77
N VAL A 112 2.95 13.60 15.89
CA VAL A 112 3.07 15.06 15.88
C VAL A 112 1.73 15.71 15.56
N LEU A 113 1.09 15.36 14.43
CA LEU A 113 -0.14 16.02 13.98
C LEU A 113 -1.31 15.81 14.93
N VAL A 114 -1.44 14.61 15.50
CA VAL A 114 -2.50 14.33 16.49
C VAL A 114 -2.31 15.13 17.77
N THR A 115 -1.07 15.40 18.19
CA THR A 115 -0.80 16.24 19.38
C THR A 115 -1.42 17.63 19.23
N TYR A 116 -1.51 18.14 18.01
CA TYR A 116 -2.16 19.41 17.66
C TYR A 116 -3.60 19.23 17.14
N GLN A 117 -4.19 18.04 17.26
CA GLN A 117 -5.53 17.71 16.75
C GLN A 117 -5.73 17.96 15.25
N LEU A 118 -4.64 17.92 14.46
CA LEU A 118 -4.64 18.16 13.02
C LEU A 118 -5.00 16.88 12.24
N TYR A 119 -6.25 16.42 12.38
CA TYR A 119 -6.70 15.16 11.77
C TYR A 119 -6.82 15.21 10.25
N ILE A 120 -7.18 16.36 9.66
CA ILE A 120 -7.21 16.48 8.20
C ILE A 120 -5.80 16.36 7.60
N PRO A 121 -4.80 17.16 8.04
CA PRO A 121 -3.42 16.99 7.59
C PRO A 121 -2.86 15.59 7.83
N LEU A 122 -3.21 14.94 8.94
CA LEU A 122 -2.83 13.56 9.24
C LEU A 122 -3.30 12.60 8.14
N TYR A 123 -4.60 12.61 7.86
CA TYR A 123 -5.21 11.72 6.87
C TYR A 123 -4.70 12.01 5.45
N LEU A 124 -4.55 13.28 5.09
CA LEU A 124 -4.00 13.67 3.79
C LEU A 124 -2.54 13.26 3.63
N SER A 125 -1.74 13.31 4.71
CA SER A 125 -0.36 12.79 4.71
C SER A 125 -0.35 11.28 4.48
N TRP A 126 -1.28 10.54 5.08
CA TRP A 126 -1.44 9.10 4.84
C TRP A 126 -1.79 8.82 3.39
N LEU A 127 -2.78 9.53 2.83
CA LEU A 127 -3.19 9.40 1.44
C LEU A 127 -2.01 9.66 0.49
N ALA A 128 -1.24 10.72 0.71
CA ALA A 128 -0.10 11.09 -0.12
C ALA A 128 1.03 10.05 -0.04
N LEU A 129 1.50 9.73 1.17
CA LEU A 129 2.71 8.93 1.37
C LEU A 129 2.48 7.45 1.05
N ILE A 130 1.32 6.89 1.39
CA ILE A 130 0.99 5.51 1.02
C ILE A 130 0.80 5.42 -0.50
N SER A 131 0.18 6.43 -1.12
CA SER A 131 0.09 6.49 -2.59
C SER A 131 1.46 6.63 -3.25
N PHE A 132 2.40 7.36 -2.66
CA PHE A 132 3.78 7.35 -3.13
C PHE A 132 4.41 5.94 -3.08
N GLY A 133 4.11 5.16 -2.03
CA GLY A 133 4.45 3.74 -1.98
C GLY A 133 3.86 2.93 -3.16
N TYR A 134 2.56 3.07 -3.42
CA TYR A 134 1.92 2.43 -4.58
C TYR A 134 2.51 2.89 -5.92
N PHE A 135 2.92 4.16 -6.03
CA PHE A 135 3.63 4.66 -7.22
C PHE A 135 4.95 3.93 -7.43
N LEU A 136 5.75 3.74 -6.37
CA LEU A 136 7.01 2.99 -6.44
C LEU A 136 6.77 1.54 -6.89
N VAL A 137 5.78 0.85 -6.31
CA VAL A 137 5.40 -0.51 -6.75
C VAL A 137 4.97 -0.50 -8.23
N GLY A 138 4.07 0.39 -8.62
CA GLY A 138 3.62 0.51 -10.02
C GLY A 138 4.74 0.88 -10.99
N PHE A 139 5.77 1.59 -10.54
CA PHE A 139 6.96 1.90 -11.31
C PHE A 139 7.87 0.68 -11.48
N VAL A 140 8.19 -0.01 -10.38
CA VAL A 140 9.12 -1.14 -10.37
C VAL A 140 8.54 -2.40 -11.02
N VAL A 141 7.25 -2.67 -10.79
CA VAL A 141 6.50 -3.82 -11.37
C VAL A 141 5.87 -3.47 -12.72
N ASN A 142 5.96 -2.19 -13.13
CA ASN A 142 5.39 -1.66 -14.35
C ASN A 142 3.85 -1.81 -14.47
N VAL A 143 3.12 -1.76 -13.36
CA VAL A 143 1.66 -1.76 -13.36
C VAL A 143 1.15 -0.32 -13.55
N LYS A 144 0.63 -0.03 -14.76
CA LYS A 144 0.16 1.32 -15.14
C LYS A 144 -0.94 1.85 -14.21
N ASN A 145 -1.88 1.00 -13.82
CA ASN A 145 -3.03 1.42 -13.02
C ASN A 145 -2.61 1.86 -11.60
N PHE A 146 -1.60 1.22 -10.99
CA PHE A 146 -1.06 1.69 -9.71
C PHE A 146 -0.43 3.07 -9.82
N LYS A 147 0.33 3.34 -10.90
CA LYS A 147 0.93 4.67 -11.14
C LYS A 147 -0.13 5.76 -11.26
N ILE A 148 -1.18 5.52 -12.06
CA ILE A 148 -2.26 6.49 -12.29
C ILE A 148 -3.03 6.76 -11.01
N MET A 149 -3.46 5.71 -10.31
CA MET A 149 -4.18 5.83 -9.04
C MET A 149 -3.35 6.58 -8.00
N ALA A 150 -2.06 6.25 -7.88
CA ALA A 150 -1.18 6.89 -6.94
C ALA A 150 -0.99 8.39 -7.21
N GLN A 151 -0.76 8.76 -8.47
CA GLN A 151 -0.64 10.17 -8.87
C GLN A 151 -1.94 10.93 -8.58
N PHE A 152 -3.09 10.35 -8.92
CA PHE A 152 -4.39 10.93 -8.62
C PHE A 152 -4.57 11.19 -7.13
N ASN A 153 -4.29 10.20 -6.28
CA ASN A 153 -4.42 10.34 -4.83
C ASN A 153 -3.47 11.40 -4.25
N ILE A 154 -2.23 11.48 -4.75
CA ILE A 154 -1.26 12.50 -4.34
C ILE A 154 -1.80 13.89 -4.69
N TYR A 155 -2.25 14.11 -5.94
CA TYR A 155 -2.82 15.41 -6.33
C TYR A 155 -4.10 15.76 -5.57
N LEU A 156 -4.97 14.77 -5.35
CA LEU A 156 -6.17 14.92 -4.54
C LEU A 156 -5.82 15.33 -3.10
N SER A 157 -4.77 14.73 -2.52
CA SER A 157 -4.33 15.05 -1.17
C SER A 157 -3.86 16.50 -1.03
N VAL A 158 -3.12 17.00 -2.03
CA VAL A 158 -2.65 18.38 -2.08
C VAL A 158 -3.83 19.33 -2.28
N LEU A 159 -4.76 19.02 -3.17
CA LEU A 159 -5.95 19.82 -3.42
C LEU A 159 -6.81 19.95 -2.16
N LEU A 160 -7.09 18.84 -1.47
CA LEU A 160 -7.87 18.84 -0.23
C LEU A 160 -7.14 19.57 0.90
N LEU A 161 -5.81 19.52 0.95
CA LEU A 161 -5.03 20.27 1.93
C LEU A 161 -5.16 21.78 1.70
N ILE A 162 -5.07 22.21 0.44
CA ILE A 162 -5.27 23.61 0.06
C ILE A 162 -6.67 24.07 0.50
N ILE A 163 -7.71 23.29 0.19
CA ILE A 163 -9.09 23.60 0.60
C ILE A 163 -9.21 23.68 2.14
N ALA A 164 -8.58 22.77 2.87
CA ALA A 164 -8.60 22.77 4.33
C ALA A 164 -7.96 24.02 4.94
N ILE A 165 -6.85 24.50 4.34
CA ILE A 165 -6.20 25.76 4.73
C ILE A 165 -7.12 26.95 4.46
N PHE A 166 -7.74 27.04 3.29
CA PHE A 166 -8.61 28.17 2.93
C PHE A 166 -9.95 28.20 3.68
N THR A 167 -10.40 27.06 4.21
CA THR A 167 -11.67 26.96 4.94
C THR A 167 -11.48 26.90 6.46
N ASP A 168 -10.24 27.01 6.95
CA ASP A 168 -9.88 26.95 8.37
C ASP A 168 -10.41 25.69 9.09
N ASN A 169 -10.42 24.54 8.38
CA ASN A 169 -10.94 23.26 8.88
C ASN A 169 -9.83 22.25 9.21
N LEU A 170 -8.62 22.71 9.49
CA LEU A 170 -7.46 21.83 9.69
C LEU A 170 -7.53 21.02 10.99
N GLU A 171 -8.16 21.59 12.02
CA GLU A 171 -8.27 21.02 13.37
C GLU A 171 -9.58 20.25 13.58
N GLY A 172 -9.53 19.23 14.43
CA GLY A 172 -10.68 18.44 14.83
C GLY A 172 -11.14 17.43 13.76
N ASN A 173 -12.22 16.71 14.08
CA ASN A 173 -12.75 15.61 13.26
C ASN A 173 -14.26 15.72 13.01
N GLU A 174 -14.89 16.85 13.36
CA GLU A 174 -16.33 17.03 13.23
C GLU A 174 -16.75 17.65 11.88
N SER A 175 -15.80 18.29 11.18
CA SER A 175 -16.09 19.04 9.96
C SER A 175 -16.57 18.13 8.83
N VAL A 176 -17.42 18.68 7.94
CA VAL A 176 -17.84 17.98 6.72
C VAL A 176 -16.62 17.65 5.85
N LEU A 177 -15.62 18.54 5.82
CA LEU A 177 -14.38 18.33 5.07
C LEU A 177 -13.62 17.11 5.58
N PHE A 178 -13.57 16.89 6.90
CA PHE A 178 -12.95 15.69 7.46
C PHE A 178 -13.61 14.40 6.94
N ARG A 179 -14.95 14.36 6.85
CA ARG A 179 -15.67 13.22 6.28
C ARG A 179 -15.36 13.01 4.79
N VAL A 180 -15.23 14.09 4.02
CA VAL A 180 -14.81 14.02 2.62
C VAL A 180 -13.40 13.42 2.51
N VAL A 181 -12.48 13.84 3.37
CA VAL A 181 -11.11 13.31 3.44
C VAL A 181 -11.13 11.81 3.82
N GLN A 182 -11.95 11.40 4.77
CA GLN A 182 -12.12 9.97 5.10
C GLN A 182 -12.60 9.16 3.90
N VAL A 183 -13.60 9.65 3.16
CA VAL A 183 -14.08 8.98 1.94
C VAL A 183 -12.96 8.89 0.89
N ALA A 184 -12.16 9.95 0.72
CA ALA A 184 -11.01 9.94 -0.18
C ALA A 184 -9.97 8.88 0.24
N LEU A 185 -9.72 8.69 1.54
CA LEU A 185 -8.83 7.62 2.02
C LEU A 185 -9.42 6.23 1.75
N LEU A 186 -10.71 6.02 2.02
CA LEU A 186 -11.35 4.73 1.75
C LEU A 186 -11.25 4.39 0.25
N LEU A 187 -11.58 5.34 -0.63
CA LEU A 187 -11.47 5.10 -2.06
C LEU A 187 -10.00 4.87 -2.48
N GLY A 188 -9.12 5.77 -2.08
CA GLY A 188 -7.73 5.82 -2.55
C GLY A 188 -6.83 4.72 -1.99
N LEU A 189 -7.05 4.28 -0.75
CA LEU A 189 -6.16 3.36 -0.04
C LEU A 189 -6.76 1.98 0.20
N THR A 190 -8.08 1.79 0.03
CA THR A 190 -8.73 0.49 0.25
C THR A 190 -9.43 -0.03 -1.00
N ILE A 191 -10.33 0.76 -1.59
CA ILE A 191 -11.16 0.27 -2.71
C ILE A 191 -10.33 0.19 -4.01
N PHE A 192 -9.66 1.27 -4.41
CA PHE A 192 -8.91 1.27 -5.67
C PHE A 192 -7.75 0.27 -5.69
N PRO A 193 -6.90 0.15 -4.63
CA PRO A 193 -5.86 -0.87 -4.62
C PRO A 193 -6.41 -2.30 -4.73
N ALA A 194 -7.53 -2.60 -4.06
CA ALA A 194 -8.19 -3.91 -4.13
C ALA A 194 -8.74 -4.22 -5.54
N ILE A 195 -9.32 -3.22 -6.21
CA ILE A 195 -9.80 -3.35 -7.60
C ILE A 195 -8.63 -3.61 -8.56
N ILE A 196 -7.54 -2.85 -8.43
CA ILE A 196 -6.35 -3.02 -9.28
C ILE A 196 -5.75 -4.41 -9.06
N ALA A 197 -5.62 -4.86 -7.81
CA ALA A 197 -5.15 -6.20 -7.48
C ALA A 197 -6.05 -7.30 -8.07
N TRP A 198 -7.37 -7.12 -8.05
CA TRP A 198 -8.31 -8.04 -8.69
C TRP A 198 -8.11 -8.10 -10.21
N GLN A 199 -7.97 -6.95 -10.86
CA GLN A 199 -7.74 -6.85 -12.31
C GLN A 199 -6.44 -7.56 -12.71
N GLN A 200 -5.34 -7.33 -11.99
CA GLN A 200 -4.05 -7.94 -12.28
C GLN A 200 -4.09 -9.46 -12.14
N LYS A 201 -4.72 -9.97 -11.08
CA LYS A 201 -4.91 -11.42 -10.93
C LYS A 201 -5.74 -12.04 -12.05
N LYS A 202 -6.76 -11.34 -12.54
CA LYS A 202 -7.58 -11.81 -13.65
C LYS A 202 -6.78 -11.86 -14.95
N GLU A 203 -5.94 -10.86 -15.20
CA GLU A 203 -5.04 -10.82 -16.36
C GLU A 203 -3.99 -11.95 -16.30
N GLU A 204 -3.42 -12.22 -15.12
CA GLU A 204 -2.52 -13.35 -14.89
C GLU A 204 -3.21 -14.70 -15.13
N ALA A 205 -4.45 -14.87 -14.65
CA ALA A 205 -5.20 -16.13 -14.83
C ALA A 205 -5.63 -16.38 -16.29
N CYS A 206 -5.87 -15.33 -17.07
CA CYS A 206 -6.28 -15.44 -18.49
C CYS A 206 -5.09 -15.53 -19.46
N SER A 207 -3.86 -15.33 -19.00
CA SER A 207 -2.63 -15.41 -19.82
C SER A 207 -1.91 -16.76 -19.71
N VAL A 208 -2.50 -17.71 -18.97
CA VAL A 208 -2.12 -19.12 -18.85
C VAL A 208 -3.09 -20.00 -19.64
#